data_AF-A0A534IQV0-F1
#
_entry.id   AF-A0A534IQV0-F1
#
_cell.length_a   1.000
_cell.length_b   1.000
_cell.length_c   1.000
_cell.angle_alpha   90.00
_cell.angle_beta   90.00
_cell.angle_gamma   90.00
#
_symmetry.space_group_name_H-M   'P 1'
#
loop_
_entity.id
_entity.type
_entity.pdbx_description
1 polymer ?
#
loop_
_entity_poly.entity_id
_entity_poly.type
_entity_poly.pdbx_seq_one_letter_code
_entity_poly.pdbx_strand_id
1 'polypeptide(L)'
;MNHLRLLLLAAALAALGACQPKTAATAGDVSPPVATVDGTPISRDFYEFYIKGISGKTSADLTPEQRSLALDNLIRARLVAEEAAKEGLDKSTDTAALLELSRLNVLQQAVSDRYLKDRKASEQELRAEYETQLGWQVIQLLDTRELTPPPFEQVRQRLEQIVQNKKFPGYADELMRSAKIQRFLDKAPSGQAAGNAGGAAAPGAATSAAPAGTPAAPAPSPTPRKN
;
A
#
# COMPACT_ATOMS: atom_id res chain seq x y z
N MET A 1 -82.96 11.96 12.22
CA MET A 1 -83.43 12.60 13.46
C MET A 1 -82.25 13.25 14.16
N ASN A 2 -82.27 14.58 14.12
CA ASN A 2 -81.83 15.54 15.14
C ASN A 2 -80.39 15.53 15.66
N HIS A 3 -79.62 16.46 15.07
CA HIS A 3 -78.79 17.49 15.69
C HIS A 3 -78.56 17.42 17.21
N LEU A 4 -77.29 17.41 17.64
CA LEU A 4 -76.89 18.34 18.69
C LEU A 4 -75.44 18.80 18.49
N ARG A 5 -75.37 20.07 18.12
CA ARG A 5 -74.21 20.91 17.92
C ARG A 5 -73.51 21.21 19.26
N LEU A 6 -72.18 21.26 19.19
CA LEU A 6 -71.36 22.38 19.68
C LEU A 6 -71.16 22.49 21.21
N LEU A 7 -69.95 22.17 21.68
CA LEU A 7 -69.11 23.11 22.44
C LEU A 7 -67.70 22.54 22.69
N LEU A 8 -66.71 23.43 22.46
CA LEU A 8 -65.33 23.46 22.97
C LEU A 8 -64.30 22.57 22.26
N LEU A 9 -63.65 23.02 21.17
CA LEU A 9 -62.58 24.04 21.07
C LEU A 9 -61.19 23.48 21.41
N ALA A 10 -60.39 23.36 20.34
CA ALA A 10 -58.93 23.45 20.28
C ALA A 10 -58.07 22.48 21.11
N ALA A 11 -57.58 21.43 20.46
CA ALA A 11 -56.27 20.86 20.79
C ALA A 11 -55.59 20.26 19.54
N ALA A 12 -54.63 21.03 19.04
CA ALA A 12 -53.40 20.58 18.39
C ALA A 12 -53.49 19.54 17.24
N LEU A 13 -53.64 20.11 16.04
CA LEU A 13 -53.08 19.59 14.79
C LEU A 13 -51.54 19.59 14.90
N ALA A 14 -50.88 18.44 15.09
CA ALA A 14 -49.48 18.16 14.68
C ALA A 14 -48.99 16.80 15.20
N ALA A 15 -49.20 15.74 14.44
CA ALA A 15 -48.41 14.51 14.58
C ALA A 15 -48.34 13.77 13.23
N LEU A 16 -47.83 14.44 12.21
CA LEU A 16 -47.39 13.80 10.97
C LEU A 16 -46.01 14.37 10.61
N GLY A 17 -44.97 13.55 10.76
CA GLY A 17 -43.65 13.81 10.20
C GLY A 17 -42.51 13.86 11.22
N ALA A 18 -41.94 12.71 11.57
CA ALA A 18 -40.53 12.58 11.97
C ALA A 18 -40.08 11.11 12.01
N CYS A 19 -40.16 10.39 10.87
CA CYS A 19 -39.23 9.29 10.62
C CYS A 19 -38.05 9.87 9.84
N GLN A 20 -37.00 10.27 10.55
CA GLN A 20 -35.69 10.55 9.98
C GLN A 20 -34.75 9.43 10.44
N PRO A 21 -34.17 8.63 9.54
CA PRO A 21 -33.07 7.76 9.93
C PRO A 21 -31.88 8.63 10.29
N LYS A 22 -31.50 8.59 11.56
CA LYS A 22 -30.24 9.12 12.07
C LYS A 22 -29.09 8.26 11.54
N THR A 23 -28.70 8.49 10.29
CA THR A 23 -27.37 8.12 9.81
C THR A 23 -26.44 9.26 10.18
N ALA A 24 -25.83 9.14 11.35
CA ALA A 24 -24.65 9.93 11.67
C ALA A 24 -23.52 9.44 10.75
N ALA A 25 -23.37 10.09 9.60
CA ALA A 25 -22.10 10.09 8.89
C ALA A 25 -21.11 10.84 9.80
N THR A 26 -20.18 10.11 10.40
CA THR A 26 -19.03 10.69 11.09
C THR A 26 -18.32 11.62 10.12
N ALA A 27 -18.43 12.92 10.38
CA ALA A 27 -17.63 13.96 9.74
C ALA A 27 -16.16 13.71 10.11
N GLY A 28 -15.41 13.11 9.18
CA GLY A 28 -13.97 13.24 9.09
C GLY A 28 -13.67 14.36 8.10
N ASP A 29 -13.02 15.41 8.59
CA ASP A 29 -12.50 16.60 7.89
C ASP A 29 -13.42 17.31 6.88
N VAL A 30 -13.95 18.47 7.28
CA VAL A 30 -14.89 19.30 6.51
C VAL A 30 -14.15 20.14 5.46
N SER A 31 -13.38 19.49 4.59
CA SER A 31 -12.99 20.09 3.32
C SER A 31 -14.06 19.79 2.28
N PRO A 32 -14.57 20.78 1.54
CA PRO A 32 -15.58 20.54 0.51
C PRO A 32 -15.05 19.54 -0.53
N PRO A 33 -15.91 18.63 -1.03
CA PRO A 33 -15.52 17.68 -2.06
C PRO A 33 -15.06 18.41 -3.33
N VAL A 34 -14.16 17.78 -4.06
CA VAL A 34 -13.52 18.40 -5.24
C VAL A 34 -14.37 18.29 -6.49
N ALA A 35 -15.21 17.26 -6.53
CA ALA A 35 -16.20 17.00 -7.56
C ALA A 35 -17.24 16.00 -7.01
N THR A 36 -18.35 15.82 -7.72
CA THR A 36 -19.35 14.78 -7.43
C THR A 36 -19.68 14.07 -8.73
N VAL A 37 -19.72 12.74 -8.71
CA VAL A 37 -20.07 11.88 -9.85
C VAL A 37 -21.28 11.05 -9.43
N ASP A 38 -22.41 11.21 -10.11
CA ASP A 38 -23.68 10.52 -9.82
C ASP A 38 -24.09 10.58 -8.34
N GLY A 39 -23.94 11.76 -7.73
CA GLY A 39 -24.25 11.99 -6.31
C GLY A 39 -23.19 11.46 -5.33
N THR A 40 -22.16 10.75 -5.81
CA THR A 40 -21.05 10.32 -4.95
C THR A 40 -19.90 11.33 -4.97
N PRO A 41 -19.54 11.92 -3.83
CA PRO A 41 -18.48 12.92 -3.77
C PRO A 41 -17.10 12.28 -3.99
N ILE A 42 -16.23 13.00 -4.69
CA ILE A 42 -14.79 12.77 -4.71
C ILE A 42 -14.20 13.65 -3.58
N SER A 43 -13.70 13.03 -2.52
CA SER A 43 -13.12 13.76 -1.38
C SER A 43 -11.82 14.47 -1.76
N ARG A 44 -11.50 15.56 -1.05
CA ARG A 44 -10.22 16.26 -1.22
C ARG A 44 -9.04 15.33 -0.95
N ASP A 45 -9.09 14.54 0.12
CA ASP A 45 -7.99 13.64 0.49
C ASP A 45 -7.70 12.59 -0.59
N PHE A 46 -8.74 12.03 -1.20
CA PHE A 46 -8.57 11.06 -2.27
C PHE A 46 -7.96 11.70 -3.52
N TYR A 47 -8.39 12.92 -3.85
CA TYR A 47 -7.80 13.69 -4.94
C TYR A 47 -6.33 14.05 -4.67
N GLU A 48 -5.98 14.51 -3.47
CA GLU A 48 -4.58 14.78 -3.10
C GLU A 48 -3.72 13.51 -3.16
N PHE A 49 -4.25 12.38 -2.66
CA PHE A 49 -3.58 11.09 -2.75
C PHE A 49 -3.33 10.68 -4.21
N TYR A 50 -4.33 10.84 -5.08
CA TYR A 50 -4.21 10.56 -6.51
C TYR A 50 -3.14 11.43 -7.17
N ILE A 51 -3.13 12.75 -6.90
CA ILE A 51 -2.12 13.69 -7.41
C ILE A 51 -0.71 13.28 -6.98
N LYS A 52 -0.54 12.95 -5.70
CA LYS A 52 0.74 12.49 -5.17
C LYS A 52 1.20 11.20 -5.84
N GLY A 53 0.27 10.28 -6.12
CA GLY A 53 0.54 9.03 -6.82
C GLY A 53 1.02 9.22 -8.26
N ILE A 54 0.41 10.13 -9.02
CA ILE A 54 0.75 10.32 -10.44
C ILE A 54 1.91 11.29 -10.69
N SER A 55 2.17 12.23 -9.77
CA SER A 55 3.12 13.33 -9.99
C SER A 55 4.27 13.40 -8.98
N GLY A 56 4.16 12.68 -7.85
CA GLY A 56 5.07 12.83 -6.71
C GLY A 56 4.96 14.17 -5.97
N LYS A 57 4.07 15.07 -6.40
CA LYS A 57 3.87 16.42 -5.85
C LYS A 57 2.50 16.56 -5.19
N THR A 58 2.26 17.67 -4.51
CA THR A 58 0.92 18.00 -3.98
C THR A 58 0.11 18.79 -5.00
N SER A 59 -1.21 18.89 -4.85
CA SER A 59 -2.02 19.69 -5.79
C SER A 59 -1.67 21.18 -5.76
N ALA A 60 -1.12 21.66 -4.64
CA ALA A 60 -0.66 23.05 -4.49
C ALA A 60 0.54 23.38 -5.39
N ASP A 61 1.35 22.38 -5.74
CA ASP A 61 2.56 22.53 -6.56
C ASP A 61 2.27 22.48 -8.08
N LEU A 62 1.00 22.34 -8.47
CA LEU A 62 0.55 22.17 -9.86
C LEU A 62 -0.16 23.42 -10.40
N THR A 63 -0.06 23.65 -11.71
CA THR A 63 -0.83 24.71 -12.38
C THR A 63 -2.33 24.41 -12.31
N PRO A 64 -3.20 25.43 -12.39
CA PRO A 64 -4.65 25.22 -12.43
C PRO A 64 -5.10 24.25 -13.53
N GLU A 65 -4.47 24.32 -14.71
CA GLU A 65 -4.76 23.45 -15.85
C GLU A 65 -4.36 22.00 -15.56
N GLN A 66 -3.20 21.78 -14.93
CA GLN A 66 -2.75 20.44 -14.52
C GLN A 66 -3.70 19.82 -13.49
N ARG A 67 -4.18 20.62 -12.53
CA ARG A 67 -5.19 20.18 -11.55
C ARG A 67 -6.50 19.80 -12.22
N SER A 68 -7.00 20.63 -13.13
CA SER A 68 -8.22 20.33 -13.90
C SER A 68 -8.08 19.02 -14.67
N LEU A 69 -6.98 18.86 -15.42
CA LEU A 69 -6.74 17.66 -16.21
C LEU A 69 -6.66 16.40 -15.34
N ALA A 70 -6.01 16.49 -14.18
CA ALA A 70 -5.92 15.37 -13.25
C ALA A 70 -7.28 15.01 -12.63
N LEU A 71 -8.09 16.01 -12.28
CA LEU A 71 -9.45 15.80 -11.81
C LEU A 71 -10.33 15.14 -12.90
N ASP A 72 -10.23 15.60 -14.14
CA ASP A 72 -10.96 15.03 -15.27
C ASP A 72 -10.56 13.56 -15.52
N ASN A 73 -9.26 13.25 -15.42
CA ASN A 73 -8.77 11.87 -15.51
C ASN A 73 -9.30 11.00 -14.38
N LEU A 74 -9.37 11.53 -13.15
CA LEU A 74 -9.91 10.82 -11.99
C LEU A 74 -11.40 10.52 -12.16
N ILE A 75 -12.17 11.49 -12.64
CA ILE A 75 -13.60 11.33 -12.94
C ILE A 75 -13.80 10.26 -14.03
N ARG A 76 -13.01 10.31 -15.11
CA ARG A 76 -13.05 9.28 -16.17
C ARG A 76 -12.77 7.89 -15.62
N ALA A 77 -11.71 7.73 -14.83
CA ALA A 77 -11.35 6.44 -14.23
C ALA A 77 -12.46 5.90 -13.32
N ARG A 78 -13.10 6.79 -12.54
CA ARG A 78 -14.22 6.44 -11.68
C ARG A 78 -15.43 5.94 -12.48
N LEU A 79 -15.82 6.65 -13.54
CA LEU A 79 -16.95 6.25 -14.38
C LEU A 79 -16.71 4.88 -15.03
N VAL A 80 -15.49 4.60 -15.48
CA VAL A 80 -15.12 3.28 -16.02
C VAL A 80 -15.21 2.20 -14.93
N ALA A 81 -14.75 2.48 -13.71
CA ALA A 81 -14.87 1.54 -12.60
C ALA A 81 -16.34 1.29 -12.20
N GLU A 82 -17.18 2.32 -12.25
CA GLU A 82 -18.62 2.19 -11.99
C GLU A 82 -19.31 1.35 -13.07
N GLU A 83 -18.92 1.50 -14.34
CA GLU A 83 -19.42 0.63 -15.42
C GLU A 83 -18.98 -0.82 -15.23
N ALA A 84 -17.70 -1.05 -14.90
CA ALA A 84 -17.20 -2.39 -14.60
C ALA A 84 -17.97 -3.05 -13.43
N ALA A 85 -18.35 -2.28 -12.42
CA ALA A 85 -19.18 -2.76 -11.31
C ALA A 85 -20.64 -3.06 -11.72
N LYS A 86 -21.22 -2.26 -12.64
CA LYS A 86 -22.55 -2.52 -13.21
C LYS A 86 -22.55 -3.81 -14.05
N GLU A 87 -21.50 -4.04 -14.81
CA GLU A 87 -21.30 -5.29 -15.57
C GLU A 87 -20.91 -6.47 -14.68
N GLY A 88 -20.63 -6.23 -13.39
CA GLY A 88 -20.25 -7.28 -12.43
C GLY A 88 -18.84 -7.83 -12.63
N LEU A 89 -18.00 -7.12 -13.39
CA LEU A 89 -16.61 -7.52 -13.64
C LEU A 89 -15.80 -7.56 -12.34
N ASP A 90 -16.12 -6.71 -11.37
CA ASP A 90 -15.54 -6.68 -10.02
C ASP A 90 -15.81 -7.95 -9.21
N LYS A 91 -16.84 -8.72 -9.56
CA LYS A 91 -17.23 -9.98 -8.90
C LYS A 91 -16.78 -11.22 -9.66
N SER A 92 -16.19 -11.05 -10.84
CA SER A 92 -15.60 -12.17 -11.57
C SER A 92 -14.49 -12.80 -10.73
N THR A 93 -14.28 -14.12 -10.84
CA THR A 93 -13.34 -14.86 -9.99
C THR A 93 -11.94 -14.25 -10.01
N ASP A 94 -11.43 -13.91 -11.20
CA ASP A 94 -10.08 -13.37 -11.35
C ASP A 94 -9.96 -11.93 -10.86
N THR A 95 -10.93 -11.07 -11.19
CA THR A 95 -10.89 -9.66 -10.75
C THR A 95 -11.10 -9.54 -9.24
N ALA A 96 -12.04 -10.29 -8.67
CA ALA A 96 -12.28 -10.30 -7.23
C ALA A 96 -11.03 -10.79 -6.47
N ALA A 97 -10.38 -11.87 -6.95
CA ALA A 97 -9.14 -12.37 -6.36
C ALA A 97 -8.01 -11.33 -6.45
N LEU A 98 -7.87 -10.63 -7.59
CA LEU A 98 -6.87 -9.58 -7.77
C LEU A 98 -7.13 -8.38 -6.83
N LEU A 99 -8.39 -7.96 -6.68
CA LEU A 99 -8.77 -6.88 -5.78
C LEU A 99 -8.50 -7.23 -4.32
N GLU A 100 -8.83 -8.44 -3.88
CA GLU A 100 -8.53 -8.90 -2.52
C GLU A 100 -7.02 -9.02 -2.29
N LEU A 101 -6.26 -9.54 -3.24
CA LEU A 101 -4.80 -9.59 -3.13
C LEU A 101 -4.18 -8.19 -3.06
N SER A 102 -4.66 -7.26 -3.88
CA SER A 102 -4.23 -5.86 -3.84
C SER A 102 -4.53 -5.22 -2.48
N ARG A 103 -5.73 -5.45 -1.95
CA ARG A 103 -6.13 -5.00 -0.62
C ARG A 103 -5.21 -5.54 0.47
N LEU A 104 -4.87 -6.84 0.42
CA LEU A 104 -3.95 -7.45 1.37
C LEU A 104 -2.57 -6.77 1.33
N ASN A 105 -2.03 -6.54 0.13
CA ASN A 105 -0.73 -5.88 -0.03
C ASN A 105 -0.72 -4.44 0.52
N VAL A 106 -1.77 -3.66 0.23
CA VAL A 106 -1.90 -2.28 0.73
C VAL A 106 -2.00 -2.26 2.26
N LEU A 107 -2.80 -3.16 2.85
CA LEU A 107 -2.95 -3.24 4.29
C LEU A 107 -1.67 -3.72 4.97
N GLN A 108 -0.96 -4.69 4.39
CA GLN A 108 0.33 -5.15 4.91
C GLN A 108 1.34 -4.01 4.95
N GLN A 109 1.44 -3.22 3.88
CA GLN A 109 2.33 -2.05 3.84
C GLN A 109 1.92 -0.99 4.88
N ALA A 110 0.63 -0.66 4.96
CA ALA A 110 0.14 0.34 5.92
C ALA A 110 0.40 -0.07 7.39
N VAL A 111 0.23 -1.35 7.69
CA VAL A 111 0.56 -1.89 9.03
C VAL A 111 2.05 -1.87 9.27
N SER A 112 2.88 -2.22 8.27
CA SER A 112 4.35 -2.13 8.37
C SER A 112 4.82 -0.71 8.66
N ASP A 113 4.35 0.26 7.87
CA ASP A 113 4.73 1.67 8.03
C ASP A 113 4.34 2.20 9.40
N ARG A 114 3.12 1.89 9.85
CA ARG A 114 2.65 2.25 11.19
C ARG A 114 3.49 1.58 12.29
N TYR A 115 3.74 0.29 12.15
CA TYR A 115 4.48 -0.50 13.15
C TYR A 115 5.93 -0.04 13.30
N LEU A 116 6.61 0.26 12.19
CA LEU A 116 8.01 0.69 12.18
C LEU A 116 8.19 2.15 12.59
N LYS A 117 7.24 3.03 12.25
CA LYS A 117 7.30 4.46 12.59
C LYS A 117 7.46 4.69 14.10
N ASP A 118 6.77 3.90 14.91
CA ASP A 118 6.78 4.02 16.37
C ASP A 118 7.88 3.16 17.03
N ARG A 119 8.63 2.35 16.26
CA ARG A 119 9.60 1.36 16.78
C ARG A 119 10.96 1.44 16.09
N LYS A 120 11.63 2.59 16.26
CA LYS A 120 13.03 2.77 15.86
C LYS A 120 13.93 1.69 16.45
N ALA A 121 14.98 1.31 15.72
CA ALA A 121 15.98 0.38 16.25
C ALA A 121 16.71 1.04 17.43
N SER A 122 16.77 0.36 18.57
CA SER A 122 17.50 0.82 19.75
C SER A 122 19.00 0.56 19.60
N GLU A 123 19.86 1.32 20.27
CA GLU A 123 21.31 1.06 20.24
C GLU A 123 21.66 -0.37 20.68
N GLN A 124 20.92 -0.92 21.64
CA GLN A 124 21.13 -2.30 22.09
C GLN A 124 20.83 -3.32 20.99
N GLU A 125 19.74 -3.14 20.24
CA GLU A 125 19.40 -3.99 19.08
C GLU A 125 20.45 -3.85 17.97
N LEU A 126 20.96 -2.64 17.75
CA LEU A 126 22.00 -2.37 16.75
C LEU A 126 23.34 -3.01 17.13
N ARG A 127 23.77 -2.90 18.39
CA ARG A 127 25.00 -3.53 18.89
C ARG A 127 24.89 -5.06 18.87
N ALA A 128 23.75 -5.61 19.27
CA ALA A 128 23.51 -7.05 19.19
C ALA A 128 23.55 -7.58 17.74
N GLU A 129 22.97 -6.84 16.79
CA GLU A 129 23.05 -7.20 15.37
C GLU A 129 24.48 -7.07 14.82
N TYR A 130 25.21 -6.02 15.22
CA TYR A 130 26.63 -5.83 14.87
C TYR A 130 27.50 -7.00 15.35
N GLU A 131 27.35 -7.38 16.62
CA GLU A 131 28.07 -8.51 17.22
C GLU A 131 27.67 -9.85 16.58
N THR A 132 26.40 -10.02 16.18
CA THR A 132 25.93 -11.23 15.48
C THR A 132 26.49 -11.33 14.06
N GLN A 133 26.57 -10.22 13.32
CA GLN A 133 27.18 -10.19 11.98
C GLN A 133 28.69 -10.42 12.02
N LEU A 134 29.33 -10.07 13.13
CA LEU A 134 30.72 -10.41 13.45
C LEU A 134 30.84 -11.74 14.23
N GLY A 135 29.72 -12.40 14.49
CA GLY A 135 29.60 -13.58 15.34
C GLY A 135 30.16 -14.84 14.68
N TRP A 136 30.42 -15.84 15.51
CA TRP A 136 31.27 -17.01 15.24
C TRP A 136 30.88 -17.83 14.00
N GLN A 137 31.40 -17.44 12.86
CA GLN A 137 31.57 -18.37 11.75
C GLN A 137 32.74 -19.28 12.10
N VAL A 138 32.47 -20.56 12.35
CA VAL A 138 33.53 -21.58 12.50
C VAL A 138 34.15 -21.80 11.12
N ILE A 139 35.19 -21.04 10.83
CA ILE A 139 35.97 -21.12 9.59
C ILE A 139 37.27 -21.84 9.96
N GLN A 140 37.65 -22.87 9.19
CA GLN A 140 38.94 -23.49 9.36
C GLN A 140 40.02 -22.44 9.06
N LEU A 141 40.82 -22.10 10.06
CA LEU A 141 41.81 -21.03 9.98
C LEU A 141 42.95 -21.45 9.04
N LEU A 142 42.94 -20.95 7.80
CA LEU A 142 43.97 -21.19 6.80
C LEU A 142 45.07 -20.12 6.82
N ASP A 143 44.71 -18.87 7.11
CA ASP A 143 45.61 -17.71 7.21
C ASP A 143 44.91 -16.57 7.98
N THR A 144 45.65 -15.74 8.72
CA THR A 144 45.09 -14.65 9.56
C THR A 144 45.35 -13.30 8.89
N ARG A 145 44.29 -12.64 8.42
CA ARG A 145 44.36 -11.23 8.02
C ARG A 145 43.74 -10.39 9.12
N GLU A 146 44.41 -9.32 9.50
CA GLU A 146 43.88 -8.36 10.48
C GLU A 146 42.72 -7.59 9.83
N LEU A 147 41.51 -8.13 9.97
CA LEU A 147 40.27 -7.47 9.57
C LEU A 147 39.93 -6.45 10.66
N THR A 148 40.28 -5.18 10.43
CA THR A 148 39.79 -4.10 11.31
C THR A 148 38.29 -3.96 11.07
N PRO A 149 37.42 -4.31 12.02
CA PRO A 149 35.97 -4.21 11.81
C PRO A 149 35.63 -2.73 11.56
N PRO A 150 34.75 -2.43 10.59
CA PRO A 150 34.31 -1.06 10.39
C PRO A 150 33.69 -0.56 11.70
N PRO A 151 34.05 0.65 12.18
CA PRO A 151 33.54 1.14 13.45
C PRO A 151 32.01 1.21 13.43
N PHE A 152 31.39 0.96 14.60
CA PHE A 152 29.95 0.88 14.77
C PHE A 152 29.19 2.06 14.13
N GLU A 153 29.72 3.28 14.25
CA GLU A 153 29.16 4.49 13.63
C GLU A 153 29.04 4.40 12.10
N GLN A 154 29.98 3.75 11.41
CA GLN A 154 29.94 3.60 9.95
C GLN A 154 28.86 2.59 9.50
N VAL A 155 28.55 1.60 10.34
CA VAL A 155 27.58 0.54 10.01
C VAL A 155 26.21 0.78 10.61
N ARG A 156 26.08 1.73 11.54
CA ARG A 156 24.83 2.05 12.25
C ARG A 156 23.65 2.24 11.31
N GLN A 157 23.77 3.08 10.28
CA GLN A 157 22.69 3.31 9.31
C GLN A 157 22.26 2.01 8.61
N ARG A 158 23.22 1.14 8.28
CA ARG A 158 22.94 -0.16 7.68
C ARG A 158 22.28 -1.11 8.67
N LEU A 159 22.74 -1.14 9.92
CA LEU A 159 22.17 -1.95 10.99
C LEU A 159 20.75 -1.51 11.34
N GLU A 160 20.45 -0.21 11.32
CA GLU A 160 19.10 0.32 11.51
C GLU A 160 18.14 -0.24 10.47
N GLN A 161 18.55 -0.25 9.19
CA GLN A 161 17.75 -0.85 8.14
C GLN A 161 17.56 -2.36 8.34
N ILE A 162 18.62 -3.08 8.74
CA ILE A 162 18.56 -4.53 8.95
C ILE A 162 17.63 -4.88 10.12
N VAL A 163 17.77 -4.20 11.26
CA VAL A 163 16.92 -4.41 12.43
C VAL A 163 15.47 -4.08 12.12
N GLN A 164 15.21 -2.95 11.43
CA GLN A 164 13.85 -2.60 11.00
C GLN A 164 13.25 -3.67 10.08
N ASN A 165 14.03 -4.18 9.11
CA ASN A 165 13.60 -5.25 8.21
C ASN A 165 13.33 -6.58 8.95
N LYS A 166 13.95 -6.83 10.11
CA LYS A 166 13.67 -8.02 10.94
C LYS A 166 12.46 -7.85 11.86
N LYS A 167 12.19 -6.64 12.34
CA LYS A 167 11.10 -6.38 13.30
C LYS A 167 9.71 -6.68 12.74
N PHE A 168 9.47 -6.39 11.45
CA PHE A 168 8.16 -6.59 10.84
C PHE A 168 7.82 -8.08 10.60
N PRO A 169 8.71 -8.92 10.01
CA PRO A 169 8.49 -10.36 9.95
C PRO A 169 8.23 -11.00 11.32
N GLY A 170 8.99 -10.62 12.36
CA GLY A 170 8.76 -11.14 13.71
C GLY A 170 7.37 -10.79 14.26
N TYR A 171 6.87 -9.59 14.00
CA TYR A 171 5.51 -9.20 14.35
C TYR A 171 4.45 -9.98 13.58
N ALA A 172 4.66 -10.21 12.28
CA ALA A 172 3.77 -11.05 11.48
C ALA A 172 3.74 -12.50 11.99
N ASP A 173 4.88 -13.06 12.39
CA ASP A 173 4.96 -14.40 12.98
C ASP A 173 4.18 -14.50 14.30
N GLU A 174 4.22 -13.45 15.15
CA GLU A 174 3.41 -13.39 16.37
C GLU A 174 1.90 -13.35 16.06
N LEU A 175 1.49 -12.60 15.04
CA LEU A 175 0.10 -12.61 14.58
C LEU A 175 -0.31 -13.99 14.05
N MET A 176 0.59 -14.69 13.35
CA MET A 176 0.33 -16.07 12.90
C MET A 176 0.21 -17.05 14.07
N ARG A 177 1.04 -16.92 15.11
CA ARG A 177 0.97 -17.78 16.31
C ARG A 177 -0.32 -17.58 17.10
N SER A 178 -0.85 -16.36 17.13
CA SER A 178 -2.12 -16.04 17.80
C SER A 178 -3.36 -16.34 16.96
N ALA A 179 -3.21 -16.63 15.66
CA ALA A 179 -4.31 -16.95 14.77
C ALA A 179 -4.59 -18.46 14.69
N LYS A 180 -5.88 -18.83 14.62
CA LYS A 180 -6.31 -20.21 14.33
C LYS A 180 -6.22 -20.49 12.82
N ILE A 181 -5.07 -21.00 12.36
CA ILE A 181 -4.81 -21.26 10.94
C ILE A 181 -5.16 -22.71 10.59
N GLN A 182 -6.09 -22.91 9.64
CA GLN A 182 -6.37 -24.20 9.01
C GLN A 182 -5.94 -24.14 7.54
N ARG A 183 -5.04 -25.05 7.12
CA ARG A 183 -4.49 -25.09 5.75
C ARG A 183 -5.16 -26.23 4.97
N PHE A 184 -5.74 -25.92 3.80
CA PHE A 184 -6.48 -26.89 2.98
C PHE A 184 -5.92 -27.05 1.56
N LEU A 185 -4.71 -26.55 1.29
CA LEU A 185 -4.14 -26.46 -0.06
C LEU A 185 -4.03 -27.82 -0.78
N ASP A 186 -3.80 -28.90 -0.04
CA ASP A 186 -3.61 -30.25 -0.60
C ASP A 186 -4.90 -31.09 -0.61
N LYS A 187 -6.02 -30.54 -0.14
CA LYS A 187 -7.32 -31.19 -0.28
C LYS A 187 -7.84 -30.92 -1.69
N ALA A 188 -7.65 -31.89 -2.58
CA ALA A 188 -8.09 -31.80 -3.98
C ALA A 188 -9.52 -31.22 -4.07
N PRO A 189 -9.75 -30.18 -4.88
CA PRO A 189 -11.09 -29.65 -5.09
C PRO A 189 -11.90 -30.70 -5.83
N SER A 190 -12.83 -31.36 -5.12
CA SER A 190 -13.81 -32.25 -5.72
C SER A 190 -14.79 -31.39 -6.53
N GLY A 191 -14.44 -31.15 -7.80
CA GLY A 191 -15.31 -30.66 -8.87
C GLY A 191 -15.62 -29.16 -8.83
N GLN A 192 -14.97 -28.37 -9.69
CA GLN A 192 -15.66 -27.70 -10.80
C GLN A 192 -14.72 -26.86 -11.67
N ALA A 193 -14.83 -27.14 -12.97
CA ALA A 193 -14.70 -26.26 -14.14
C ALA A 193 -13.36 -25.54 -14.35
N ALA A 194 -12.46 -26.25 -15.03
CA ALA A 194 -11.68 -25.63 -16.11
C ALA A 194 -12.66 -25.01 -17.13
N GLY A 195 -12.68 -23.69 -17.23
CA GLY A 195 -13.65 -23.00 -18.08
C GLY A 195 -13.47 -21.49 -18.15
N ASN A 196 -12.26 -21.02 -18.48
CA ASN A 196 -12.02 -19.96 -19.48
C ASN A 196 -10.54 -19.55 -19.46
N ALA A 197 -9.72 -20.31 -20.19
CA ALA A 197 -8.46 -19.79 -20.68
C ALA A 197 -8.77 -18.84 -21.85
N GLY A 198 -8.91 -17.55 -21.53
CA GLY A 198 -9.24 -16.51 -22.48
C GLY A 198 -8.43 -15.24 -22.22
N GLY A 199 -7.14 -15.28 -22.54
CA GLY A 199 -6.33 -14.12 -22.92
C GLY A 199 -6.17 -12.99 -21.91
N ALA A 200 -5.17 -13.10 -21.05
CA ALA A 200 -4.49 -11.92 -20.50
C ALA A 200 -2.97 -12.12 -20.66
N ALA A 201 -2.45 -11.65 -21.78
CA ALA A 201 -1.02 -11.44 -21.95
C ALA A 201 -0.55 -10.47 -20.87
N ALA A 202 0.30 -10.95 -19.97
CA ALA A 202 1.01 -10.12 -19.01
C ALA A 202 1.81 -9.04 -19.76
N PRO A 203 1.82 -7.76 -19.32
CA PRO A 203 2.83 -6.83 -19.79
C PRO A 203 4.18 -7.32 -19.27
N GLY A 204 5.06 -7.65 -20.22
CA GLY A 204 6.39 -8.18 -19.97
C GLY A 204 7.15 -7.33 -18.97
N ALA A 205 7.56 -7.98 -17.89
CA ALA A 205 8.64 -7.51 -17.05
C ALA A 205 9.89 -7.31 -17.92
N ALA A 206 10.51 -6.15 -17.72
CA ALA A 206 11.74 -5.72 -18.34
C ALA A 206 12.81 -6.83 -18.32
N THR A 207 13.19 -7.30 -19.51
CA THR A 207 14.46 -7.99 -19.70
C THR A 207 15.55 -6.93 -19.63
N SER A 208 16.26 -6.89 -18.51
CA SER A 208 17.52 -6.15 -18.37
C SER A 208 18.52 -6.71 -19.38
N ALA A 209 18.66 -6.05 -20.52
CA ALA A 209 19.79 -6.26 -21.41
C ALA A 209 21.05 -5.73 -20.71
N ALA A 210 22.01 -6.63 -20.50
CA ALA A 210 23.33 -6.34 -19.98
C ALA A 210 24.03 -5.23 -20.80
N PRO A 211 24.79 -4.32 -20.17
CA PRO A 211 25.69 -3.46 -20.91
C PRO A 211 26.86 -4.29 -21.44
N ALA A 212 26.88 -4.53 -22.75
CA ALA A 212 28.11 -4.83 -23.47
C ALA A 212 29.02 -3.60 -23.38
N GLY A 213 30.18 -3.73 -22.75
CA GLY A 213 31.11 -2.63 -22.58
C GLY A 213 32.24 -2.97 -21.63
N THR A 214 33.09 -3.92 -22.01
CA THR A 214 34.43 -4.07 -21.43
C THR A 214 35.19 -2.75 -21.61
N PRO A 215 35.66 -2.07 -20.56
CA PRO A 215 36.67 -1.04 -20.72
C PRO A 215 37.98 -1.73 -21.09
N ALA A 216 38.48 -1.44 -22.29
CA ALA A 216 39.82 -1.81 -22.69
C ALA A 216 40.83 -1.30 -21.65
N ALA A 217 41.73 -2.18 -21.23
CA ALA A 217 42.85 -1.84 -20.37
C ALA A 217 43.72 -0.73 -21.02
N PRO A 218 44.17 0.29 -20.28
CA PRO A 218 45.21 1.18 -20.78
C PRO A 218 46.55 0.44 -20.83
N ALA A 219 47.23 0.52 -21.97
CA ALA A 219 48.57 0.01 -22.20
C ALA A 219 49.59 0.59 -21.18
N PRO A 220 50.65 -0.15 -20.82
CA PRO A 220 51.68 0.37 -19.91
C PRO A 220 52.49 1.48 -20.60
N SER A 221 52.61 2.62 -19.92
CA SER A 221 53.51 3.71 -20.32
C SER A 221 54.97 3.23 -20.37
N PRO A 222 55.77 3.65 -21.37
CA PRO A 222 57.19 3.29 -21.45
C PRO A 222 58.01 4.07 -20.40
N THR A 223 58.73 3.33 -19.56
CA THR A 223 59.73 3.89 -18.64
C THR A 223 60.86 4.56 -19.43
N PRO A 224 61.28 5.79 -19.12
CA PRO A 224 62.47 6.37 -19.75
C PRO A 224 63.73 5.69 -19.22
N ARG A 225 64.57 5.19 -20.14
CA ARG A 225 65.96 4.81 -19.87
C ARG A 225 66.70 6.03 -19.31
N LYS A 226 67.20 5.91 -18.07
CA LYS A 226 68.31 6.75 -17.61
C LYS A 226 69.57 6.31 -18.34
N ASN A 227 70.26 7.28 -18.94
CA ASN A 227 71.68 7.17 -19.28
C ASN A 227 72.50 7.00 -17.99
#